data_AF-A0A7G8WQ97-F1
#
_entry.id   AF-A0A7G8WQ97-F1
#
_cell.length_a   1.000
_cell.length_b   1.000
_cell.length_c   1.000
_cell.angle_alpha   90.00
_cell.angle_beta   90.00
_cell.angle_gamma   90.00
#
_symmetry.space_group_name_H-M   'P 1'
#
loop_
_entity.id
_entity.type
_entity.pdbx_description
1 polymer ?
#
loop_
_entity_poly.entity_id
_entity_poly.type
_entity_poly.pdbx_seq_one_letter_code
_entity_poly.pdbx_strand_id
1 'polypeptide(L)'
;MKLHSAMTGDLTAGAPPADVGSIVSAGRVRTLFQPIVDLESGAVVGYEPLSRGPSGPLEAPDLLFAAAREADLLQELDELCRATRWAPPGRPGSVIR
;
A
#
# COMPACT_ATOMS: atom_id res chain seq x y z
N MET A 1 40.00 23.80 21.16
CA MET A 1 38.89 23.59 22.10
C MET A 1 38.14 22.33 21.69
N LYS A 2 38.24 21.28 22.54
CA LYS A 2 37.49 20.01 22.65
C LYS A 2 36.79 19.37 21.44
N LEU A 3 37.33 18.19 21.09
CA LEU A 3 36.64 16.98 20.63
C LEU A 3 35.63 16.47 21.69
N HIS A 4 34.47 15.93 21.26
CA HIS A 4 34.02 14.54 21.48
C HIS A 4 32.50 14.34 21.36
N SER A 5 32.16 13.25 20.68
CA SER A 5 30.88 12.57 20.50
C SER A 5 30.05 12.36 21.78
N ALA A 6 28.72 12.33 21.63
CA ALA A 6 27.86 11.38 22.34
C ALA A 6 26.57 11.12 21.55
N MET A 7 26.47 9.91 21.00
CA MET A 7 25.23 9.23 20.63
C MET A 7 24.43 8.90 21.89
N THR A 8 23.10 8.96 21.84
CA THR A 8 22.18 7.80 22.03
C THR A 8 20.79 8.27 22.46
N GLY A 9 19.83 8.03 21.58
CA GLY A 9 18.40 8.00 21.86
C GLY A 9 17.76 7.15 20.77
N ASP A 10 17.86 5.83 20.94
CA ASP A 10 17.20 4.81 20.13
C ASP A 10 15.68 5.04 20.10
N LEU A 11 15.13 5.21 18.90
CA LEU A 11 13.72 5.07 18.62
C LEU A 11 13.59 4.30 17.31
N THR A 12 13.58 2.97 17.43
CA THR A 12 12.83 2.03 16.60
C THR A 12 12.98 2.19 15.07
N ALA A 13 13.60 1.20 14.45
CA ALA A 13 13.60 0.95 13.01
C ALA A 13 12.27 1.33 12.33
N GLY A 14 12.28 2.41 11.58
CA GLY A 14 11.25 2.76 10.62
C GLY A 14 11.96 3.46 9.48
N ALA A 15 11.92 2.88 8.28
CA ALA A 15 12.39 3.57 7.08
C ALA A 15 11.83 5.01 7.05
N PRO A 16 12.55 6.00 6.46
CA PRO A 16 11.99 7.33 6.27
C PRO A 16 10.58 7.20 5.69
N PRO A 17 9.62 8.09 6.08
CA PRO A 17 8.27 8.02 5.55
C PRO A 17 8.39 7.93 4.03
N ALA A 18 8.02 6.77 3.49
CA ALA A 18 8.26 6.47 2.08
C ALA A 18 7.52 7.54 1.30
N ASP A 19 8.24 8.47 0.69
CA ASP A 19 7.61 9.44 -0.20
C ASP A 19 6.98 8.67 -1.36
N VAL A 20 5.96 9.25 -1.98
CA VAL A 20 5.20 8.58 -3.03
C VAL A 20 6.09 8.17 -4.22
N GLY A 21 7.16 8.91 -4.49
CA GLY A 21 8.15 8.56 -5.52
C GLY A 21 8.88 7.26 -5.20
N SER A 22 9.33 7.09 -3.96
CA SER A 22 9.93 5.83 -3.50
C SER A 22 8.96 4.65 -3.54
N ILE A 23 7.66 4.90 -3.29
CA ILE A 23 6.62 3.86 -3.34
C ILE A 23 6.37 3.41 -4.77
N VAL A 24 6.21 4.36 -5.69
CA VAL A 24 5.97 4.08 -7.11
C VAL A 24 7.18 3.39 -7.73
N SER A 25 8.38 3.96 -7.57
CA SER A 25 9.61 3.38 -8.15
C SER A 25 9.92 1.98 -7.64
N ALA A 26 9.63 1.68 -6.37
CA ALA A 26 9.83 0.35 -5.78
C ALA A 26 8.60 -0.58 -5.90
N GLY A 27 7.51 -0.13 -6.56
CA GLY A 27 6.29 -0.92 -6.71
C GLY A 27 5.64 -1.33 -5.37
N ARG A 28 5.74 -0.50 -4.33
CA ARG A 28 5.31 -0.82 -2.95
C ARG A 28 3.82 -0.58 -2.72
N VAL A 29 2.99 -1.04 -3.65
CA VAL A 29 1.54 -1.04 -3.55
C VAL A 29 1.06 -2.47 -3.40
N ARG A 30 0.14 -2.71 -2.47
CA ARG A 30 -0.55 -3.99 -2.30
C ARG A 30 -2.03 -3.82 -2.62
N THR A 31 -2.64 -4.86 -3.18
CA THR A 31 -4.08 -4.88 -3.46
C THR A 31 -4.77 -5.85 -2.51
N LEU A 32 -5.72 -5.31 -1.74
CA LEU A 32 -6.67 -6.10 -0.96
C LEU A 32 -7.91 -6.36 -1.81
N PHE A 33 -8.75 -7.31 -1.41
CA PHE A 33 -9.93 -7.66 -2.18
C PHE A 33 -11.14 -7.79 -1.26
N GLN A 34 -12.12 -6.91 -1.47
CA GLN A 34 -13.37 -6.93 -0.73
C GLN A 34 -14.41 -7.76 -1.50
N PRO A 35 -15.03 -8.79 -0.89
CA PRO A 35 -16.10 -9.54 -1.53
C PRO A 35 -17.31 -8.66 -1.83
N ILE A 36 -17.86 -8.80 -3.03
CA ILE A 36 -19.17 -8.28 -3.42
C ILE A 36 -20.14 -9.45 -3.35
N VAL A 37 -21.20 -9.28 -2.56
CA VAL A 37 -22.19 -10.34 -2.30
C VAL A 37 -23.53 -10.01 -2.93
N ASP A 38 -24.20 -11.04 -3.46
CA ASP A 38 -25.62 -10.98 -3.75
C ASP A 38 -26.41 -10.93 -2.44
N LEU A 39 -27.32 -9.96 -2.30
CA LEU A 39 -27.99 -9.70 -1.03
C LEU A 39 -29.08 -10.72 -0.68
N GLU A 40 -29.63 -11.41 -1.68
CA GLU A 40 -30.68 -12.41 -1.48
C GLU A 40 -30.08 -13.77 -1.07
N SER A 41 -29.08 -14.24 -1.80
CA SER A 41 -28.46 -15.55 -1.59
C SER A 41 -27.25 -15.52 -0.65
N GLY A 42 -26.65 -14.35 -0.43
CA GLY A 42 -25.37 -14.20 0.29
C GLY A 42 -24.17 -14.73 -0.49
N ALA A 43 -24.34 -15.14 -1.74
CA ALA A 43 -23.26 -15.67 -2.56
C ALA A 43 -22.29 -14.55 -2.98
N VAL A 44 -20.99 -14.86 -2.99
CA VAL A 44 -19.98 -13.94 -3.53
C VAL A 44 -20.11 -13.93 -5.05
N VAL A 45 -20.41 -12.76 -5.62
CA VAL A 45 -20.56 -12.53 -7.07
C VAL A 45 -19.36 -11.84 -7.70
N GLY A 46 -18.45 -11.31 -6.88
CA GLY A 46 -17.25 -10.64 -7.35
C GLY A 46 -16.36 -10.16 -6.21
N TYR A 47 -15.27 -9.48 -6.58
CA TYR A 47 -14.35 -8.86 -5.64
C TYR A 47 -13.94 -7.48 -6.13
N GLU A 48 -13.94 -6.50 -5.24
CA GLU A 48 -13.42 -5.17 -5.50
C GLU A 48 -11.94 -5.11 -5.11
N PRO A 49 -11.02 -4.76 -6.04
CA PRO A 49 -9.62 -4.54 -5.72
C PRO A 49 -9.44 -3.20 -5.00
N LEU A 50 -8.77 -3.22 -3.85
CA LEU A 50 -8.54 -2.05 -3.01
C LEU A 50 -7.04 -1.82 -2.83
N SER A 51 -6.50 -0.78 -3.46
CA SER A 51 -5.08 -0.42 -3.37
C SER A 51 -4.70 0.09 -1.99
N ARG A 52 -3.52 -0.28 -1.51
CA ARG A 52 -2.92 0.18 -0.25
C ARG A 52 -1.43 0.42 -0.46
N GLY A 53 -0.91 1.53 0.07
CA GLY A 53 0.53 1.74 0.13
C GLY A 53 1.19 0.92 1.25
N PRO A 54 2.47 1.18 1.56
CA PRO A 54 3.16 0.60 2.71
C PRO A 54 2.54 1.10 4.02
N SER A 55 2.79 0.39 5.12
CA SER A 55 2.27 0.81 6.43
C SER A 55 2.73 2.22 6.80
N GLY A 56 1.79 3.03 7.29
CA GLY A 56 1.97 4.46 7.58
C GLY A 56 0.88 5.31 6.93
N PRO A 57 1.07 6.64 6.83
CA PRO A 57 0.04 7.54 6.30
C PRO A 57 -0.39 7.21 4.87
N LEU A 58 0.55 6.83 4.01
CA LEU A 58 0.27 6.47 2.61
C LEU A 58 -0.26 5.04 2.45
N GLU A 59 -0.55 4.32 3.54
CA GLU A 59 -1.30 3.08 3.49
C GLU A 59 -2.74 3.32 3.00
N ALA A 60 -3.33 4.45 3.42
CA ALA A 60 -4.65 4.87 3.00
C ALA A 60 -4.63 5.31 1.52
N PRO A 61 -5.54 4.76 0.68
CA PRO A 61 -5.55 5.07 -0.74
C PRO A 61 -5.76 6.56 -1.00
N ASP A 62 -6.63 7.23 -0.25
CA ASP A 62 -6.91 8.66 -0.45
C ASP A 62 -5.65 9.51 -0.31
N LEU A 63 -4.84 9.24 0.73
CA LEU A 63 -3.58 9.94 0.98
C LEU A 63 -2.51 9.56 -0.05
N LEU A 64 -2.43 8.29 -0.45
CA LEU A 64 -1.51 7.81 -1.47
C LEU A 64 -1.77 8.47 -2.83
N PHE A 65 -3.02 8.51 -3.28
CA PHE A 65 -3.41 9.11 -4.55
C PHE A 65 -3.35 10.64 -4.51
N ALA A 66 -3.60 11.27 -3.36
CA ALA A 66 -3.37 12.71 -3.19
C ALA A 66 -1.87 13.04 -3.32
N ALA A 67 -1.00 12.32 -2.62
CA ALA A 67 0.45 12.51 -2.72
C ALA A 67 0.95 12.27 -4.15
N ALA A 68 0.45 11.25 -4.85
CA ALA A 68 0.83 10.97 -6.24
C ALA A 68 0.41 12.09 -7.19
N ARG A 69 -0.76 12.72 -6.98
CA ARG A 69 -1.18 13.90 -7.76
C ARG A 69 -0.27 15.09 -7.53
N GLU A 70 0.09 15.37 -6.28
CA GLU A 70 1.00 16.47 -5.94
C GLU A 70 2.41 16.27 -6.49
N ALA A 71 2.84 15.01 -6.65
CA ALA A 71 4.14 14.64 -7.18
C ALA A 71 4.17 14.37 -8.69
N ASP A 72 3.05 14.56 -9.41
CA ASP A 72 2.89 14.23 -10.85
C ASP A 72 3.22 12.76 -11.20
N LEU A 73 2.86 11.84 -10.29
CA LEU A 73 3.07 10.39 -10.38
C LEU A 73 1.77 9.59 -10.40
N LEU A 74 0.64 10.26 -10.67
CA LEU A 74 -0.68 9.63 -10.59
C LEU A 74 -0.82 8.50 -11.61
N GLN A 75 -0.31 8.69 -12.82
CA GLN A 75 -0.45 7.69 -13.90
C GLN A 75 0.36 6.43 -13.60
N GLU A 76 1.59 6.58 -13.14
CA GLU A 76 2.49 5.50 -12.78
C GLU A 76 1.94 4.70 -11.60
N LEU A 77 1.37 5.40 -10.61
CA LEU A 77 0.69 4.74 -9.48
C LEU A 77 -0.52 3.91 -9.95
N ASP A 78 -1.32 4.46 -10.87
CA ASP A 78 -2.52 3.81 -11.41
C ASP A 78 -2.16 2.57 -12.26
N GLU A 79 -1.08 2.65 -13.05
CA GLU A 79 -0.51 1.50 -13.77
C GLU A 79 -0.04 0.40 -12.82
N LEU A 80 0.64 0.74 -11.71
CA LEU A 80 1.03 -0.22 -10.68
C LEU A 80 -0.18 -0.91 -10.04
N CYS A 81 -1.25 -0.15 -9.77
CA CYS A 81 -2.48 -0.71 -9.22
C CYS A 81 -3.09 -1.75 -10.17
N ARG A 82 -3.14 -1.45 -11.49
CA ARG A 82 -3.66 -2.35 -12.52
C ARG A 82 -2.78 -3.57 -12.79
N ALA A 83 -1.46 -3.43 -12.68
CA ALA A 83 -0.51 -4.52 -12.87
C ALA A 83 -0.64 -5.62 -11.80
N THR A 84 -1.28 -5.31 -10.66
CA THR A 84 -1.47 -6.27 -9.58
C THR A 84 -2.39 -7.41 -10.03
N ARG A 85 -1.81 -8.59 -10.19
CA ARG A 85 -2.52 -9.80 -10.57
C ARG A 85 -3.35 -10.33 -9.41
N TRP A 86 -4.67 -10.38 -9.59
CA TRP A 86 -5.58 -11.12 -8.72
C TRP A 86 -5.22 -12.62 -8.69
N ALA A 87 -5.22 -13.18 -7.47
CA ALA A 87 -5.30 -14.62 -7.25
C ALA A 87 -6.51 -14.87 -6.34
N PRO A 88 -7.48 -15.70 -6.75
CA PRO A 88 -8.67 -15.93 -5.94
C PRO A 88 -8.28 -16.58 -4.59
N PRO A 89 -8.93 -16.19 -3.48
CA PRO A 89 -8.75 -16.87 -2.20
C PRO A 89 -9.15 -18.34 -2.34
N GLY A 90 -8.32 -19.25 -1.80
CA GLY A 90 -8.50 -20.70 -1.93
C GLY A 90 -7.25 -21.51 -2.31
N ARG A 91 -6.11 -20.86 -2.59
CA ARG A 91 -4.80 -21.54 -2.48
C ARG A 91 -4.38 -21.63 -1.01
N PRO A 92 -3.83 -22.76 -0.53
CA PRO A 92 -3.25 -22.82 0.80
C PRO A 92 -2.21 -21.70 0.96
N GLY A 93 -2.44 -20.79 1.92
CA GLY A 93 -1.56 -19.66 2.25
C GLY A 93 -2.10 -18.24 2.00
N SER A 94 -3.27 -18.05 1.38
CA SER A 94 -3.84 -16.70 1.18
C SER A 94 -4.81 -16.34 2.31
N VAL A 95 -4.33 -15.54 3.27
CA VAL A 95 -5.16 -14.94 4.31
C VAL A 95 -5.88 -13.73 3.72
N ILE A 96 -7.21 -13.75 3.73
CA ILE A 96 -8.02 -12.53 3.59
C ILE A 96 -7.90 -11.80 4.94
N ARG A 97 -7.24 -10.65 4.96
CA ARG A 97 -7.16 -9.73 6.09
C ARG A 97 -7.46 -8.33 5.62
#